data_AF-A0A2H5Z0P6-F1
#
_entry.id   AF-A0A2H5Z0P6-F1
#
_cell.length_a   1.000
_cell.length_b   1.000
_cell.length_c   1.000
_cell.angle_alpha   90.00
_cell.angle_beta   90.00
_cell.angle_gamma   90.00
#
_symmetry.space_group_name_H-M   'P 1'
#
loop_
_entity.id
_entity.type
_entity.pdbx_description
1 polymer ?
#
loop_
_entity_poly.entity_id
_entity_poly.type
_entity_poly.pdbx_seq_one_letter_code
_entity_poly.pdbx_strand_id
1 'polypeptide(L)'
;MYAAPPSEPEITAAAAIVLDATTGAVLYAKNADEPRAPASLTKLATALTAVDLAPLDTILGVSSADLVGEASMGLRPGDELTLETALYGLLLASGNDAAMVIARNLSALPGDTPEAAVARFVRQMNLVVQRLGLEHTTFRNPHGLDEPGHVTTARDLALLTRAVLQRPELRRILATQSYSDGTFSVQTTNRLLGNYPGLIGGKTGITDAAGYSLIEAAERDGQTVIAVVLGSTHEAWYDDAVKLLDYGFERLSTGPSPAQPALGASQPTAVPTAVATGTAEPRALVLQVPVTDPQAEKTWFWPMSAVMAVVAVGVILTGLPLVTAVVVTRRQRVPRQARSAHATRRGRERREAGVPAAAGSVGRVRAVPAAGMQHEKPRRSAVIAFDPAAAVAQRAVRAGRRGDVTVAEAQFVEALRLNPACDLTRTPEFWTMSPAGIVAAARAYRRVGRVRDARTLLTVAQISFGAVPAIREALASLPRTWDEPPVAVFTTTRLPRS
;
A
#
# COMPACT_ATOMS: atom_id res chain seq x y z
N MET A 1 31.36 8.78 31.87
CA MET A 1 30.14 9.41 32.42
C MET A 1 29.06 9.30 31.35
N TYR A 2 27.79 9.06 31.71
CA TYR A 2 26.70 9.34 30.78
C TYR A 2 26.49 10.86 30.73
N ALA A 3 26.14 11.40 29.56
CA ALA A 3 25.71 12.78 29.47
C ALA A 3 24.38 12.98 30.21
N ALA A 4 24.11 14.18 30.70
CA ALA A 4 22.75 14.51 31.11
C ALA A 4 21.83 14.47 29.86
N PRO A 5 20.57 14.01 29.99
CA PRO A 5 19.64 14.10 28.87
C PRO A 5 19.40 15.58 28.52
N PRO A 6 19.24 15.91 27.22
CA PRO A 6 18.90 17.27 26.81
C PRO A 6 17.57 17.74 27.38
N SER A 7 17.42 19.07 27.50
CA SER A 7 16.18 19.74 27.85
C SER A 7 15.09 19.46 26.82
N GLU A 8 13.89 19.13 27.27
CA GLU A 8 12.74 18.91 26.39
C GLU A 8 12.39 20.19 25.59
N PRO A 9 11.99 20.05 24.31
CA PRO A 9 11.72 21.21 23.45
C PRO A 9 10.37 21.87 23.77
N GLU A 10 10.35 23.20 23.78
CA GLU A 10 9.10 23.96 23.79
C GLU A 10 8.43 23.91 22.42
N ILE A 11 7.28 23.22 22.36
CA ILE A 11 6.46 23.03 21.15
C ILE A 11 5.03 23.56 21.34
N THR A 12 4.48 24.13 20.29
CA THR A 12 3.11 24.67 20.25
C THR A 12 2.06 23.56 20.12
N ALA A 13 2.36 22.48 19.40
CA ALA A 13 1.51 21.31 19.17
C ALA A 13 0.73 20.84 20.42
N ALA A 14 -0.58 20.65 20.27
CA ALA A 14 -1.46 20.20 21.35
C ALA A 14 -1.18 18.75 21.79
N ALA A 15 -0.71 17.89 20.88
CA ALA A 15 -0.11 16.60 21.23
C ALA A 15 1.06 16.27 20.30
N ALA A 16 2.06 15.52 20.81
CA ALA A 16 3.22 15.09 20.07
C ALA A 16 3.88 13.83 20.67
N ILE A 17 4.65 13.10 19.86
CA ILE A 17 5.53 12.02 20.32
C ILE A 17 6.80 11.97 19.45
N VAL A 18 7.91 11.54 20.04
CA VAL A 18 9.13 11.15 19.32
C VAL A 18 9.50 9.72 19.68
N LEU A 19 9.81 8.91 18.67
CA LEU A 19 10.03 7.48 18.80
C LEU A 19 11.22 7.03 17.95
N ASP A 20 12.08 6.19 18.53
CA ASP A 20 13.07 5.42 17.75
C ASP A 20 12.34 4.33 16.96
N ALA A 21 12.40 4.40 15.64
CA ALA A 21 11.75 3.43 14.76
C ALA A 21 12.38 2.03 14.83
N THR A 22 13.60 1.92 15.38
CA THR A 22 14.35 0.66 15.51
C THR A 22 13.86 -0.15 16.70
N THR A 23 13.90 0.42 17.91
CA THR A 23 13.48 -0.26 19.15
C THR A 23 12.00 -0.06 19.48
N GLY A 24 11.38 1.02 18.99
CA GLY A 24 10.08 1.49 19.47
C GLY A 24 10.14 2.28 20.79
N ALA A 25 11.33 2.62 21.29
CA ALA A 25 11.47 3.43 22.49
C ALA A 25 10.89 4.83 22.28
N VAL A 26 10.13 5.32 23.27
CA VAL A 26 9.66 6.70 23.33
C VAL A 26 10.81 7.59 23.80
N LEU A 27 11.11 8.63 23.04
CA LEU A 27 12.16 9.60 23.33
C LEU A 27 11.60 10.88 23.95
N TYR A 28 10.39 11.27 23.51
CA TYR A 28 9.59 12.40 24.00
C TYR A 28 8.09 12.07 23.88
N ALA A 29 7.25 12.60 24.76
CA ALA A 29 5.79 12.50 24.65
C ALA A 29 5.09 13.69 25.33
N LYS A 30 4.23 14.39 24.58
CA LYS A 30 3.30 15.42 25.07
C LYS A 30 1.89 14.99 24.69
N ASN A 31 1.05 14.65 25.65
CA ASN A 31 -0.34 14.24 25.41
C ASN A 31 -0.48 13.12 24.35
N ALA A 32 0.50 12.21 24.27
CA ALA A 32 0.68 11.34 23.10
C ALA A 32 -0.47 10.34 22.83
N ASP A 33 -1.31 10.10 23.84
CA ASP A 33 -2.48 9.21 23.82
C ASP A 33 -3.82 9.97 23.79
N GLU A 34 -3.82 11.30 23.66
CA GLU A 34 -5.06 12.08 23.52
C GLU A 34 -5.73 11.79 22.15
N PRO A 35 -7.03 11.44 22.12
CA PRO A 35 -7.76 11.23 20.87
C PRO A 35 -7.91 12.54 20.07
N ARG A 36 -7.45 12.55 18.81
CA ARG A 36 -7.48 13.71 17.91
C ARG A 36 -7.87 13.31 16.48
N ALA A 37 -8.39 14.26 15.72
CA ALA A 37 -8.63 14.07 14.29
C ALA A 37 -7.27 13.95 13.55
N PRO A 38 -7.06 12.93 12.70
CA PRO A 38 -5.79 12.72 11.99
C PRO A 38 -5.58 13.63 10.78
N ALA A 39 -6.63 14.27 10.24
CA ALA A 39 -6.63 14.83 8.90
C ALA A 39 -6.00 13.85 7.86
N SER A 40 -5.31 14.37 6.85
CA SER A 40 -4.61 13.61 5.81
C SER A 40 -3.48 12.68 6.29
N LEU A 41 -3.14 12.63 7.59
CA LEU A 41 -2.24 11.60 8.14
C LEU A 41 -2.86 10.19 8.01
N THR A 42 -4.20 10.11 7.96
CA THR A 42 -4.99 8.93 7.57
C THR A 42 -4.44 8.20 6.34
N LYS A 43 -3.89 8.95 5.37
CA LYS A 43 -3.42 8.41 4.10
C LYS A 43 -2.25 7.41 4.24
N LEU A 44 -1.52 7.43 5.36
CA LEU A 44 -0.53 6.40 5.67
C LEU A 44 -1.17 5.02 5.88
N ALA A 45 -2.35 4.95 6.51
CA ALA A 45 -3.09 3.70 6.65
C ALA A 45 -3.73 3.25 5.33
N THR A 46 -4.20 4.20 4.50
CA THR A 46 -4.67 3.91 3.13
C THR A 46 -3.56 3.31 2.29
N ALA A 47 -2.36 3.89 2.32
CA ALA A 47 -1.19 3.36 1.62
C ALA A 47 -0.81 1.95 2.10
N LEU A 48 -0.73 1.74 3.41
CA LEU A 48 -0.40 0.44 4.01
C LEU A 48 -1.44 -0.64 3.68
N THR A 49 -2.72 -0.29 3.72
CA THR A 49 -3.82 -1.20 3.38
C THR A 49 -3.78 -1.58 1.90
N ALA A 50 -3.46 -0.63 1.01
CA ALA A 50 -3.41 -0.89 -0.42
C ALA A 50 -2.31 -1.90 -0.82
N VAL A 51 -1.09 -1.75 -0.28
CA VAL A 51 0.04 -2.67 -0.57
C VAL A 51 -0.06 -4.04 0.12
N ASP A 52 -1.06 -4.23 0.97
CA ASP A 52 -1.45 -5.55 1.51
C ASP A 52 -2.56 -6.23 0.68
N LEU A 53 -3.25 -5.48 -0.20
CA LEU A 53 -4.36 -5.97 -1.02
C LEU A 53 -3.95 -6.29 -2.47
N ALA A 54 -3.07 -5.48 -3.08
CA ALA A 54 -2.78 -5.56 -4.50
C ALA A 54 -1.33 -5.17 -4.86
N PRO A 55 -0.76 -5.71 -5.95
CA PRO A 55 0.56 -5.31 -6.43
C PRO A 55 0.54 -3.93 -7.09
N LEU A 56 1.71 -3.29 -7.14
CA LEU A 56 1.90 -1.89 -7.57
C LEU A 56 1.49 -1.60 -9.03
N ASP A 57 1.54 -2.60 -9.90
CA ASP A 57 1.17 -2.55 -11.31
C ASP A 57 -0.34 -2.74 -11.57
N THR A 58 -1.15 -2.93 -10.52
CA THR A 58 -2.61 -2.99 -10.63
C THR A 58 -3.17 -1.71 -11.23
N ILE A 59 -3.88 -1.82 -12.36
CA ILE A 59 -4.57 -0.69 -12.98
C ILE A 59 -5.83 -0.35 -12.21
N LEU A 60 -5.98 0.93 -11.87
CA LEU A 60 -7.15 1.51 -11.22
C LEU A 60 -7.82 2.47 -12.22
N GLY A 61 -9.11 2.28 -12.49
CA GLY A 61 -9.89 3.22 -13.31
C GLY A 61 -10.53 4.30 -12.44
N VAL A 62 -10.53 5.56 -12.88
CA VAL A 62 -11.10 6.71 -12.15
C VAL A 62 -12.57 6.92 -12.51
N SER A 63 -13.40 7.21 -11.51
CA SER A 63 -14.84 7.48 -11.61
C SER A 63 -15.18 8.88 -11.09
N SER A 64 -16.31 9.44 -11.49
CA SER A 64 -16.85 10.68 -10.92
C SER A 64 -17.13 10.56 -9.42
N ALA A 65 -17.40 9.35 -8.92
CA ALA A 65 -17.60 9.07 -7.50
C ALA A 65 -16.31 9.18 -6.65
N ASP A 66 -15.14 9.26 -7.28
CA ASP A 66 -13.87 9.43 -6.55
C ASP A 66 -13.50 10.91 -6.34
N LEU A 67 -14.16 11.84 -7.04
CA LEU A 67 -13.79 13.25 -7.08
C LEU A 67 -14.31 14.03 -5.88
N VAL A 68 -13.77 13.70 -4.70
CA VAL A 68 -13.92 14.47 -3.47
C VAL A 68 -13.03 15.71 -3.48
N GLY A 69 -13.47 16.76 -2.78
CA GLY A 69 -12.84 18.10 -2.82
C GLY A 69 -11.52 18.24 -2.06
N GLU A 70 -11.06 19.49 -1.93
CA GLU A 70 -9.81 19.90 -1.30
C GLU A 70 -8.54 19.38 -2.01
N ALA A 71 -7.66 18.65 -1.31
CA ALA A 71 -6.41 18.17 -1.86
C ALA A 71 -6.64 17.09 -2.93
N SER A 72 -5.99 17.21 -4.08
CA SER A 72 -6.23 16.37 -5.26
C SER A 72 -4.93 16.14 -6.05
N MET A 73 -4.81 14.97 -6.67
CA MET A 73 -3.79 14.65 -7.67
C MET A 73 -4.12 15.25 -9.05
N GLY A 74 -5.36 15.67 -9.28
CA GLY A 74 -5.86 16.20 -10.55
C GLY A 74 -6.52 15.13 -11.44
N LEU A 75 -7.02 14.04 -10.84
CA LEU A 75 -7.62 12.92 -11.58
C LEU A 75 -8.99 13.28 -12.17
N ARG A 76 -9.37 12.64 -13.28
CA ARG A 76 -10.63 12.88 -14.00
C ARG A 76 -11.32 11.55 -14.32
N PRO A 77 -12.66 11.52 -14.50
CA PRO A 77 -13.37 10.27 -14.75
C PRO A 77 -12.97 9.68 -16.11
N GLY A 78 -12.61 8.40 -16.13
CA GLY A 78 -12.08 7.73 -17.31
C GLY A 78 -10.56 7.83 -17.50
N ASP A 79 -9.84 8.52 -16.61
CA ASP A 79 -8.38 8.30 -16.47
C ASP A 79 -8.13 6.87 -15.92
N GLU A 80 -7.03 6.24 -16.34
CA GLU A 80 -6.52 4.99 -15.78
C GLU A 80 -5.08 5.19 -15.30
N LEU A 81 -4.74 4.61 -14.15
CA LEU A 81 -3.41 4.73 -13.55
C LEU A 81 -3.02 3.48 -12.74
N THR A 82 -1.71 3.26 -12.56
CA THR A 82 -1.23 2.18 -11.70
C THR A 82 -1.48 2.50 -10.21
N LEU A 83 -1.54 1.46 -9.38
CA LEU A 83 -1.54 1.64 -7.92
C LEU A 83 -0.29 2.40 -7.44
N GLU A 84 0.88 2.22 -8.08
CA GLU A 84 2.06 3.03 -7.79
C GLU A 84 1.84 4.53 -8.08
N THR A 85 1.34 4.89 -9.27
CA THR A 85 0.98 6.26 -9.64
C THR A 85 -0.01 6.85 -8.63
N ALA A 86 -1.03 6.08 -8.24
CA ALA A 86 -2.03 6.52 -7.26
C ALA A 86 -1.46 6.71 -5.85
N LEU A 87 -0.54 5.83 -5.40
CA LEU A 87 0.16 5.96 -4.12
C LEU A 87 1.09 7.19 -4.11
N TYR A 88 1.71 7.54 -5.24
CA TYR A 88 2.45 8.79 -5.40
C TYR A 88 1.53 10.01 -5.21
N GLY A 89 0.35 10.05 -5.85
CA GLY A 89 -0.64 11.12 -5.65
C GLY A 89 -1.18 11.21 -4.22
N LEU A 90 -1.47 10.05 -3.62
CA LEU A 90 -1.94 9.91 -2.25
C LEU A 90 -0.96 10.51 -1.23
N LEU A 91 0.34 10.24 -1.39
CA LEU A 91 1.34 10.56 -0.37
C LEU A 91 2.03 11.92 -0.60
N LEU A 92 2.38 12.27 -1.85
CA LEU A 92 3.04 13.54 -2.17
C LEU A 92 2.03 14.70 -2.17
N ALA A 93 1.10 14.67 -3.13
CA ALA A 93 0.09 15.71 -3.32
C ALA A 93 -1.04 15.67 -2.26
N SER A 94 -1.06 14.65 -1.41
CA SER A 94 -2.11 14.44 -0.41
C SER A 94 -3.51 14.22 -1.03
N GLY A 95 -3.57 13.66 -2.25
CA GLY A 95 -4.80 13.56 -3.05
C GLY A 95 -5.91 12.78 -2.36
N ASN A 96 -7.05 13.43 -2.14
CA ASN A 96 -8.29 12.83 -1.65
C ASN A 96 -8.94 11.97 -2.74
N ASP A 97 -8.86 12.42 -3.99
CA ASP A 97 -9.21 11.67 -5.21
C ASP A 97 -8.44 10.34 -5.31
N ALA A 98 -7.11 10.38 -5.19
CA ALA A 98 -6.27 9.19 -5.20
C ALA A 98 -6.64 8.21 -4.07
N ALA A 99 -7.00 8.72 -2.88
CA ALA A 99 -7.47 7.90 -1.76
C ALA A 99 -8.80 7.18 -2.07
N MET A 100 -9.74 7.85 -2.74
CA MET A 100 -11.02 7.27 -3.14
C MET A 100 -10.85 6.27 -4.29
N VAL A 101 -10.04 6.59 -5.30
CA VAL A 101 -9.70 5.68 -6.41
C VAL A 101 -9.10 4.37 -5.88
N ILE A 102 -8.13 4.46 -4.97
CA ILE A 102 -7.51 3.29 -4.31
C ILE A 102 -8.58 2.51 -3.53
N ALA A 103 -9.34 3.18 -2.67
CA ALA A 103 -10.32 2.53 -1.80
C ALA A 103 -11.45 1.83 -2.57
N ARG A 104 -11.97 2.48 -3.62
CA ARG A 104 -13.04 1.94 -4.46
C ARG A 104 -12.55 0.77 -5.31
N ASN A 105 -11.43 0.92 -6.03
CA ASN A 105 -10.97 -0.14 -6.94
C ASN A 105 -10.47 -1.39 -6.18
N LEU A 106 -9.68 -1.23 -5.12
CA LEU A 106 -9.08 -2.37 -4.40
C LEU A 106 -10.06 -3.14 -3.49
N SER A 107 -11.28 -2.61 -3.30
CA SER A 107 -12.28 -3.20 -2.40
C SER A 107 -13.65 -3.43 -3.06
N ALA A 108 -13.79 -3.20 -4.37
CA ALA A 108 -15.03 -3.47 -5.10
C ALA A 108 -15.28 -4.98 -5.31
N LEU A 109 -16.53 -5.40 -5.14
CA LEU A 109 -17.06 -6.70 -5.55
C LEU A 109 -18.05 -6.51 -6.72
N PRO A 110 -18.32 -7.54 -7.54
CA PRO A 110 -19.28 -7.46 -8.63
C PRO A 110 -20.67 -7.03 -8.15
N GLY A 111 -21.15 -5.88 -8.64
CA GLY A 111 -22.46 -5.31 -8.27
C GLY A 111 -22.46 -4.38 -7.05
N ASP A 112 -21.32 -4.08 -6.44
CA ASP A 112 -21.21 -3.02 -5.43
C ASP A 112 -21.49 -1.62 -6.01
N THR A 113 -21.95 -0.71 -5.15
CA THR A 113 -21.87 0.73 -5.40
C THR A 113 -20.49 1.28 -4.98
N PRO A 114 -20.07 2.47 -5.45
CA PRO A 114 -18.82 3.11 -5.02
C PRO A 114 -18.68 3.21 -3.49
N GLU A 115 -19.77 3.54 -2.80
CA GLU A 115 -19.82 3.74 -1.36
C GLU A 115 -19.67 2.41 -0.62
N ALA A 116 -20.25 1.33 -1.13
CA ALA A 116 -20.10 -0.02 -0.57
C ALA A 116 -18.65 -0.50 -0.63
N ALA A 117 -17.95 -0.21 -1.74
CA ALA A 117 -16.54 -0.50 -1.93
C ALA A 117 -15.65 0.32 -0.98
N VAL A 118 -15.82 1.65 -0.94
CA VAL A 118 -15.05 2.53 -0.04
C VAL A 118 -15.28 2.16 1.43
N ALA A 119 -16.52 1.87 1.83
CA ALA A 119 -16.83 1.42 3.18
C ALA A 119 -16.19 0.05 3.51
N ARG A 120 -15.97 -0.83 2.51
CA ARG A 120 -15.22 -2.09 2.69
C ARG A 120 -13.73 -1.84 2.88
N PHE A 121 -13.15 -0.91 2.12
CA PHE A 121 -11.76 -0.50 2.30
C PHE A 121 -11.52 0.13 3.68
N VAL A 122 -12.43 0.99 4.15
CA VAL A 122 -12.37 1.56 5.51
C VAL A 122 -12.43 0.46 6.58
N ARG A 123 -13.23 -0.59 6.39
CA ARG A 123 -13.19 -1.76 7.29
C ARG A 123 -11.83 -2.48 7.24
N GLN A 124 -11.19 -2.58 6.07
CA GLN A 124 -9.85 -3.15 5.92
C GLN A 124 -8.77 -2.28 6.61
N MET A 125 -8.82 -0.95 6.49
CA MET A 125 -7.95 -0.02 7.24
C MET A 125 -8.09 -0.21 8.75
N ASN A 126 -9.32 -0.33 9.25
CA ASN A 126 -9.58 -0.57 10.68
C ASN A 126 -9.09 -1.96 11.14
N LEU A 127 -9.02 -2.96 10.26
CA LEU A 127 -8.40 -4.26 10.55
C LEU A 127 -6.86 -4.18 10.56
N VAL A 128 -6.25 -3.34 9.71
CA VAL A 128 -4.80 -3.09 9.71
C VAL A 128 -4.36 -2.47 11.04
N VAL A 129 -5.05 -1.43 11.53
CA VAL A 129 -4.70 -0.80 12.82
C VAL A 129 -4.94 -1.74 14.02
N GLN A 130 -5.99 -2.56 14.01
CA GLN A 130 -6.21 -3.61 15.02
C GLN A 130 -5.14 -4.71 15.01
N ARG A 131 -4.61 -5.08 13.84
CA ARG A 131 -3.47 -6.01 13.71
C ARG A 131 -2.18 -5.42 14.27
N LEU A 132 -1.99 -4.10 14.11
CA LEU A 132 -0.84 -3.35 14.61
C LEU A 132 -0.93 -3.01 16.12
N GLY A 133 -2.09 -3.22 16.75
CA GLY A 133 -2.31 -2.92 18.18
C GLY A 133 -2.53 -1.43 18.47
N LEU A 134 -3.07 -0.68 17.50
CA LEU A 134 -3.35 0.75 17.63
C LEU A 134 -4.77 0.94 18.18
N GLU A 135 -4.91 0.74 19.49
CA GLU A 135 -6.20 0.57 20.16
C GLU A 135 -7.02 1.87 20.31
N HIS A 136 -6.40 3.03 20.02
CA HIS A 136 -7.03 4.35 20.11
C HIS A 136 -7.36 4.97 18.72
N THR A 137 -7.25 4.17 17.66
CA THR A 137 -7.48 4.61 16.27
C THR A 137 -8.74 4.02 15.66
N THR A 138 -9.51 4.85 14.96
CA THR A 138 -10.63 4.43 14.12
C THR A 138 -10.77 5.37 12.93
N PHE A 139 -10.67 4.83 11.71
CA PHE A 139 -10.86 5.60 10.48
C PHE A 139 -12.30 5.45 9.96
N ARG A 140 -12.84 6.49 9.33
CA ARG A 140 -14.17 6.52 8.72
C ARG A 140 -14.13 6.67 7.20
N ASN A 141 -13.11 7.36 6.70
CA ASN A 141 -12.88 7.57 5.27
C ASN A 141 -11.38 7.37 4.91
N PRO A 142 -11.01 7.14 3.63
CA PRO A 142 -9.62 6.82 3.25
C PRO A 142 -8.72 8.06 3.09
N HIS A 143 -9.31 9.25 3.00
CA HIS A 143 -8.58 10.51 2.78
C HIS A 143 -8.24 11.25 4.08
N GLY A 144 -9.04 11.10 5.13
CA GLY A 144 -8.92 11.87 6.36
C GLY A 144 -9.50 13.28 6.24
N LEU A 145 -10.74 13.38 5.76
CA LEU A 145 -11.58 14.57 5.98
C LEU A 145 -12.35 14.39 7.29
N ASP A 146 -12.76 15.50 7.92
CA ASP A 146 -13.38 15.48 9.24
C ASP A 146 -14.73 14.76 9.24
N GLU A 147 -14.83 13.72 10.07
CA GLU A 147 -16.03 12.88 10.19
C GLU A 147 -16.19 12.38 11.64
N PRO A 148 -17.42 12.34 12.20
CA PRO A 148 -17.64 11.95 13.59
C PRO A 148 -17.07 10.56 13.95
N GLY A 149 -16.13 10.55 14.91
CA GLY A 149 -15.45 9.33 15.33
C GLY A 149 -14.39 8.81 14.35
N HIS A 150 -13.87 9.67 13.46
CA HIS A 150 -12.61 9.46 12.74
C HIS A 150 -11.47 10.04 13.59
N VAL A 151 -10.70 9.16 14.26
CA VAL A 151 -9.84 9.53 15.38
C VAL A 151 -8.57 8.68 15.45
N THR A 152 -7.51 9.21 16.04
CA THR A 152 -6.25 8.52 16.34
C THR A 152 -5.52 9.23 17.50
N THR A 153 -4.29 8.81 17.82
CA THR A 153 -3.41 9.47 18.79
C THR A 153 -2.02 9.70 18.16
N ALA A 154 -1.17 10.53 18.79
CA ALA A 154 0.20 10.72 18.30
C ALA A 154 1.01 9.42 18.37
N ARG A 155 0.81 8.61 19.44
CA ARG A 155 1.42 7.29 19.61
C ARG A 155 1.02 6.32 18.50
N ASP A 156 -0.28 6.21 18.22
CA ASP A 156 -0.79 5.29 17.21
C ASP A 156 -0.26 5.66 15.82
N LEU A 157 -0.20 6.95 15.48
CA LEU A 157 0.39 7.44 14.24
C LEU A 157 1.89 7.18 14.13
N ALA A 158 2.65 7.29 15.22
CA ALA A 158 4.08 6.95 15.21
C ALA A 158 4.31 5.45 14.95
N LEU A 159 3.48 4.58 15.55
CA LEU A 159 3.54 3.13 15.34
C LEU A 159 3.06 2.73 13.93
N LEU A 160 2.01 3.38 13.40
CA LEU A 160 1.58 3.25 12.00
C LEU A 160 2.70 3.65 11.04
N THR A 161 3.36 4.78 11.29
CA THR A 161 4.48 5.28 10.49
C THR A 161 5.64 4.30 10.51
N ARG A 162 5.96 3.73 11.67
CA ARG A 162 6.98 2.66 11.80
C ARG A 162 6.63 1.44 10.96
N ALA A 163 5.35 1.03 10.91
CA ALA A 163 4.89 -0.07 10.06
C ALA A 163 4.94 0.27 8.56
N VAL A 164 4.64 1.51 8.17
CA VAL A 164 4.75 1.99 6.78
C VAL A 164 6.22 2.02 6.32
N LEU A 165 7.14 2.49 7.15
CA LEU A 165 8.58 2.55 6.82
C LEU A 165 9.23 1.17 6.67
N GLN A 166 8.60 0.10 7.21
CA GLN A 166 9.00 -1.29 6.99
C GLN A 166 8.58 -1.84 5.61
N ARG A 167 7.83 -1.08 4.80
CA ARG A 167 7.49 -1.42 3.42
C ARG A 167 8.42 -0.66 2.47
N PRO A 168 9.41 -1.32 1.81
CA PRO A 168 10.38 -0.64 0.95
C PRO A 168 9.75 0.22 -0.15
N GLU A 169 8.62 -0.22 -0.69
CA GLU A 169 7.81 0.48 -1.68
C GLU A 169 7.23 1.80 -1.14
N LEU A 170 6.65 1.79 0.07
CA LEU A 170 6.09 3.00 0.68
C LEU A 170 7.19 3.93 1.19
N ARG A 171 8.28 3.39 1.76
CA ARG A 171 9.44 4.19 2.17
C ARG A 171 10.08 4.90 0.97
N ARG A 172 10.16 4.27 -0.21
CA ARG A 172 10.59 4.91 -1.46
C ARG A 172 9.65 6.07 -1.86
N ILE A 173 8.34 5.85 -1.83
CA ILE A 173 7.36 6.86 -2.23
C ILE A 173 7.40 8.06 -1.28
N LEU A 174 7.43 7.84 0.04
CA LEU A 174 7.54 8.90 1.05
C LEU A 174 8.83 9.72 0.96
N ALA A 175 9.93 9.12 0.51
CA ALA A 175 11.21 9.80 0.28
C ALA A 175 11.26 10.65 -1.01
N THR A 176 10.21 10.65 -1.84
CA THR A 176 10.22 11.27 -3.16
C THR A 176 9.67 12.71 -3.12
N GLN A 177 10.47 13.69 -3.57
CA GLN A 177 10.03 15.09 -3.68
C GLN A 177 9.05 15.34 -4.84
N SER A 178 9.24 14.68 -5.98
CA SER A 178 8.39 14.82 -7.16
C SER A 178 8.36 13.53 -7.99
N TYR A 179 7.22 13.28 -8.62
CA TYR A 179 6.98 12.10 -9.45
C TYR A 179 6.28 12.52 -10.75
N SER A 180 6.66 11.90 -11.87
CA SER A 180 5.88 11.94 -13.10
C SER A 180 6.17 10.70 -13.96
N ASP A 181 5.12 10.18 -14.60
CA ASP A 181 5.15 9.13 -15.62
C ASP A 181 4.90 9.68 -17.04
N GLY A 182 4.87 11.01 -17.19
CA GLY A 182 4.57 11.71 -18.43
C GLY A 182 3.06 11.91 -18.69
N THR A 183 2.18 11.24 -17.95
CA THR A 183 0.72 11.47 -17.97
C THR A 183 0.29 12.25 -16.72
N PHE A 184 0.74 11.80 -15.56
CA PHE A 184 0.53 12.43 -14.26
C PHE A 184 1.82 13.08 -13.76
N SER A 185 1.68 14.11 -12.92
CA SER A 185 2.82 14.80 -12.31
C SER A 185 2.40 15.36 -10.94
N VAL A 186 3.15 15.03 -9.89
CA VAL A 186 2.89 15.47 -8.51
C VAL A 186 4.17 15.88 -7.79
N GLN A 187 4.03 16.80 -6.85
CA GLN A 187 5.09 17.26 -5.95
C GLN A 187 4.67 17.06 -4.50
N THR A 188 5.64 16.87 -3.62
CA THR A 188 5.38 16.70 -2.19
C THR A 188 4.82 17.97 -1.56
N THR A 189 3.84 17.81 -0.69
CA THR A 189 3.32 18.88 0.18
C THR A 189 4.20 19.10 1.42
N ASN A 190 5.17 18.22 1.68
CA ASN A 190 6.09 18.32 2.81
C ASN A 190 7.27 19.26 2.48
N ARG A 191 7.36 20.39 3.20
CA ARG A 191 8.41 21.41 3.02
C ARG A 191 9.77 21.03 3.63
N LEU A 192 9.85 20.03 4.50
CA LEU A 192 11.12 19.57 5.09
C LEU A 192 11.85 18.57 4.19
N LEU A 193 11.17 17.91 3.25
CA LEU A 193 11.78 16.85 2.44
C LEU A 193 12.87 17.42 1.50
N GLY A 194 14.12 17.10 1.79
CA GLY A 194 15.31 17.64 1.15
C GLY A 194 15.87 18.94 1.77
N ASN A 195 15.17 19.53 2.75
CA ASN A 195 15.63 20.70 3.51
C ASN A 195 16.11 20.32 4.93
N TYR A 196 15.50 19.30 5.56
CA TYR A 196 15.93 18.77 6.86
C TYR A 196 16.97 17.64 6.67
N PRO A 197 18.17 17.70 7.30
CA PRO A 197 19.22 16.71 7.12
C PRO A 197 18.80 15.30 7.57
N GLY A 198 18.80 14.36 6.63
CA GLY A 198 18.45 12.96 6.87
C GLY A 198 16.97 12.62 6.75
N LEU A 199 16.08 13.54 6.33
CA LEU A 199 14.66 13.22 6.20
C LEU A 199 14.42 12.12 5.14
N ILE A 200 13.78 11.02 5.54
CA ILE A 200 13.45 9.87 4.69
C ILE A 200 11.96 9.81 4.30
N GLY A 201 11.16 10.75 4.79
CA GLY A 201 9.76 10.90 4.42
C GLY A 201 8.89 11.40 5.57
N GLY A 202 7.64 11.72 5.27
CA GLY A 202 6.68 12.24 6.24
C GLY A 202 5.29 12.40 5.62
N LYS A 203 4.33 12.89 6.40
CA LYS A 203 3.00 13.23 5.90
C LYS A 203 2.43 14.47 6.59
N THR A 204 1.87 15.36 5.78
CA THR A 204 1.10 16.55 6.16
C THR A 204 -0.37 16.21 6.45
N GLY A 205 -0.99 16.89 7.41
CA GLY A 205 -2.43 16.83 7.67
C GLY A 205 -2.96 18.16 8.19
N ILE A 206 -3.98 18.71 7.53
CA ILE A 206 -4.70 19.92 7.96
C ILE A 206 -6.18 19.67 7.72
N THR A 207 -7.01 19.92 8.73
CA THR A 207 -8.47 20.10 8.67
C THR A 207 -8.89 21.00 9.85
N ASP A 208 -10.12 21.51 9.85
CA ASP A 208 -10.61 22.39 10.92
C ASP A 208 -10.62 21.70 12.30
N ALA A 209 -10.95 20.42 12.38
CA ALA A 209 -10.95 19.67 13.65
C ALA A 209 -9.56 19.13 14.06
N ALA A 210 -8.62 18.98 13.11
CA ALA A 210 -7.26 18.51 13.40
C ALA A 210 -6.26 19.62 13.71
N GLY A 211 -6.49 20.84 13.20
CA GLY A 211 -5.47 21.88 13.14
C GLY A 211 -4.29 21.46 12.27
N TYR A 212 -3.12 22.10 12.45
CA TYR A 212 -1.93 21.78 11.67
C TYR A 212 -1.19 20.60 12.28
N SER A 213 -1.10 19.52 11.53
CA SER A 213 -0.58 18.23 11.98
C SER A 213 0.43 17.67 10.96
N LEU A 214 1.49 17.03 11.48
CA LEU A 214 2.65 16.61 10.69
C LEU A 214 3.25 15.34 11.27
N ILE A 215 3.64 14.42 10.40
CA ILE A 215 4.46 13.25 10.71
C ILE A 215 5.75 13.41 9.94
N GLU A 216 6.89 13.21 10.60
CA GLU A 216 8.20 13.20 9.98
C GLU A 216 9.02 11.98 10.40
N ALA A 217 9.83 11.48 9.48
CA ALA A 217 10.81 10.43 9.73
C ALA A 217 12.17 10.82 9.15
N ALA A 218 13.21 10.72 9.96
CA ALA A 218 14.58 11.02 9.57
C ALA A 218 15.52 9.88 9.98
N GLU A 219 16.60 9.70 9.21
CA GLU A 219 17.65 8.72 9.47
C GLU A 219 19.01 9.42 9.48
N ARG A 220 19.78 9.22 10.56
CA ARG A 220 21.17 9.70 10.71
C ARG A 220 21.99 8.58 11.35
N ASP A 221 23.17 8.29 10.79
CA ASP A 221 24.11 7.28 11.28
C ASP A 221 23.49 5.88 11.58
N GLY A 222 22.48 5.50 10.80
CA GLY A 222 21.74 4.23 10.95
C GLY A 222 20.64 4.23 12.01
N GLN A 223 20.47 5.32 12.75
CA GLN A 223 19.35 5.53 13.68
C GLN A 223 18.19 6.21 12.95
N THR A 224 16.96 5.70 13.12
CA THR A 224 15.75 6.32 12.53
C THR A 224 14.85 6.89 13.62
N VAL A 225 14.60 8.20 13.56
CA VAL A 225 13.68 8.92 14.45
C VAL A 225 12.38 9.22 13.72
N ILE A 226 11.24 8.95 14.37
CA ILE A 226 9.90 9.39 13.95
C ILE A 226 9.44 10.47 14.92
N ALA A 227 8.99 11.61 14.41
CA ALA A 227 8.30 12.65 15.16
C ALA A 227 6.86 12.80 14.65
N VAL A 228 5.90 13.00 15.56
CA VAL A 228 4.50 13.30 15.24
C VAL A 228 4.08 14.56 16.00
N VAL A 229 3.44 15.47 15.28
CA VAL A 229 2.89 16.76 15.74
C VAL A 229 1.40 16.76 15.39
N LEU A 230 0.52 16.96 16.39
CA LEU A 230 -0.93 17.05 16.20
C LEU A 230 -1.46 18.36 16.80
N GLY A 231 -2.29 19.07 16.04
CA GLY A 231 -2.96 20.29 16.51
C GLY A 231 -1.99 21.40 16.92
N SER A 232 -1.02 21.72 16.06
CA SER A 232 -0.23 22.95 16.15
C SER A 232 -0.84 24.06 15.28
N THR A 233 -0.19 25.23 15.20
CA THR A 233 -0.61 26.34 14.31
C THR A 233 0.12 26.30 12.97
N HIS A 234 -0.39 27.08 12.01
CA HIS A 234 0.18 27.25 10.67
C HIS A 234 1.64 27.72 10.68
N GLU A 235 2.03 28.48 11.70
CA GLU A 235 3.35 29.06 11.90
C GLU A 235 4.31 28.03 12.54
N ALA A 236 3.83 27.29 13.53
CA ALA A 236 4.68 26.50 14.43
C ALA A 236 4.85 25.02 14.03
N TRP A 237 3.88 24.39 13.35
CA TRP A 237 3.86 22.93 13.10
C TRP A 237 5.14 22.33 12.48
N TYR A 238 5.85 23.08 11.63
CA TYR A 238 7.13 22.64 11.05
C TYR A 238 8.33 22.88 11.98
N ASP A 239 8.32 23.95 12.77
CA ASP A 239 9.35 24.23 13.79
C ASP A 239 9.26 23.23 14.96
N ASP A 240 8.04 22.95 15.42
CA ASP A 240 7.73 21.87 16.36
C ASP A 240 8.34 20.54 15.90
N ALA A 241 8.13 20.16 14.63
CA ALA A 241 8.66 18.92 14.07
C ALA A 241 10.20 18.91 13.98
N VAL A 242 10.84 20.00 13.56
CA VAL A 242 12.31 20.12 13.52
C VAL A 242 12.91 19.95 14.92
N LYS A 243 12.40 20.71 15.91
CA LYS A 243 12.81 20.60 17.32
C LYS A 243 12.70 19.16 17.85
N LEU A 244 11.60 18.48 17.52
CA LEU A 244 11.32 17.12 17.98
C LEU A 244 12.23 16.06 17.32
N LEU A 245 12.53 16.20 16.03
CA LEU A 245 13.48 15.31 15.35
C LEU A 245 14.90 15.51 15.89
N ASP A 246 15.38 16.75 16.02
CA ASP A 246 16.73 17.04 16.52
C ASP A 246 16.90 16.60 17.99
N TYR A 247 15.90 16.85 18.85
CA TYR A 247 15.84 16.29 20.22
C TYR A 247 15.90 14.76 20.20
N GLY A 248 15.19 14.10 19.28
CA GLY A 248 15.24 12.65 19.13
C GLY A 248 16.66 12.11 18.86
N PHE A 249 17.40 12.75 17.95
CA PHE A 249 18.78 12.37 17.65
C PHE A 249 19.74 12.66 18.82
N GLU A 250 19.55 13.77 19.52
CA GLU A 250 20.36 14.08 20.71
C GLU A 250 20.09 13.08 21.86
N ARG A 251 18.84 12.66 22.04
CA ARG A 251 18.44 11.62 23.01
C ARG A 251 19.02 10.25 22.70
N LEU A 252 19.12 9.87 21.42
CA LEU A 252 19.78 8.62 21.02
C LEU A 252 21.32 8.71 21.11
N SER A 253 21.88 9.89 20.89
CA SER A 253 23.33 10.14 21.04
C SER A 253 23.80 10.16 22.51
N THR A 254 22.93 10.60 23.43
CA THR A 254 23.23 10.67 24.87
C THR A 254 22.96 9.36 25.63
N GLY A 255 22.14 8.46 25.06
CA GLY A 255 21.83 7.15 25.61
C GLY A 255 20.53 7.07 26.43
N PRO A 256 20.16 5.87 26.92
CA PRO A 256 18.93 5.67 27.67
C PRO A 256 18.96 6.40 29.02
N SER A 257 17.98 7.26 29.25
CA SER A 257 17.77 7.91 30.55
C SER A 257 17.12 6.91 31.53
N PRO A 258 17.58 6.80 32.79
CA PRO A 258 17.09 5.80 33.76
C PRO A 258 15.73 6.18 34.40
N ALA A 259 14.74 6.61 33.59
CA ALA A 259 13.40 6.96 34.07
C ALA A 259 12.30 6.94 32.98
N GLN A 260 11.96 5.75 32.45
CA GLN A 260 10.61 5.44 31.95
C GLN A 260 10.42 3.91 31.93
N PRO A 261 9.26 3.38 32.33
CA PRO A 261 9.05 1.93 32.36
C PRO A 261 8.93 1.38 30.93
N ALA A 262 9.77 0.38 30.62
CA ALA A 262 9.54 -0.46 29.44
C ALA A 262 8.19 -1.17 29.54
N LEU A 263 7.56 -1.45 28.39
CA LEU A 263 6.28 -2.15 28.31
C LEU A 263 6.31 -3.44 29.15
N GLY A 264 5.24 -3.68 29.91
CA GLY A 264 5.17 -4.69 30.97
C GLY A 264 5.27 -6.13 30.47
N ALA A 265 6.49 -6.61 30.24
CA ALA A 265 6.79 -8.03 30.07
C ALA A 265 6.73 -8.74 31.43
N SER A 266 5.56 -9.24 31.80
CA SER A 266 5.38 -10.13 32.96
C SER A 266 6.27 -11.36 32.82
N GLN A 267 7.41 -11.38 33.50
CA GLN A 267 8.35 -12.50 33.47
C GLN A 267 7.71 -13.75 34.08
N PRO A 268 7.62 -14.88 33.35
CA PRO A 268 7.32 -16.16 33.96
C PRO A 268 8.46 -16.55 34.91
N THR A 269 8.13 -16.96 36.13
CA THR A 269 9.12 -17.44 37.09
C THR A 269 9.82 -18.70 36.59
N ALA A 270 11.16 -18.68 36.59
CA ALA A 270 11.95 -19.78 36.07
C ALA A 270 11.86 -21.02 36.98
N VAL A 271 11.42 -22.14 36.40
CA VAL A 271 11.56 -23.48 37.00
C VAL A 271 12.80 -24.14 36.37
N PRO A 272 13.79 -24.60 37.16
CA PRO A 272 15.03 -25.15 36.61
C PRO A 272 14.79 -26.50 35.94
N THR A 273 15.27 -26.65 34.70
CA THR A 273 15.35 -27.95 33.99
C THR A 273 16.81 -28.19 33.58
N ALA A 274 17.26 -29.44 33.69
CA ALA A 274 18.67 -29.79 33.70
C ALA A 274 19.36 -29.75 32.32
N VAL A 275 20.69 -29.71 32.35
CA VAL A 275 21.59 -29.70 31.19
C VAL A 275 21.49 -30.99 30.38
N ALA A 276 21.50 -30.86 29.05
CA ALA A 276 21.88 -31.94 28.13
C ALA A 276 22.87 -31.37 27.09
N THR A 277 24.13 -31.80 27.15
CA THR A 277 25.18 -31.42 26.20
C THR A 277 25.11 -32.28 24.93
N GLY A 278 25.23 -31.64 23.76
CA GLY A 278 25.21 -32.34 22.47
C GLY A 278 25.87 -31.51 21.36
N THR A 279 27.15 -31.75 21.11
CA THR A 279 27.94 -31.05 20.08
C THR A 279 27.82 -31.73 18.72
N ALA A 280 27.24 -31.03 17.73
CA ALA A 280 27.37 -31.39 16.31
C ALA A 280 27.16 -30.16 15.43
N GLU A 281 28.17 -29.77 14.63
CA GLU A 281 27.99 -28.74 13.60
C GLU A 281 27.31 -29.32 12.34
N PRO A 282 26.25 -28.69 11.81
CA PRO A 282 25.69 -29.07 10.52
C PRO A 282 26.55 -28.52 9.38
N ARG A 283 27.30 -29.40 8.70
CA ARG A 283 28.00 -29.05 7.44
C ARG A 283 27.00 -28.52 6.41
N ALA A 284 27.31 -27.38 5.80
CA ALA A 284 26.47 -26.77 4.77
C ALA A 284 26.36 -27.67 3.52
N LEU A 285 25.13 -28.03 3.14
CA LEU A 285 24.84 -28.87 1.99
C LEU A 285 24.69 -28.01 0.73
N VAL A 286 25.76 -27.88 -0.06
CA VAL A 286 25.73 -27.14 -1.33
C VAL A 286 25.05 -27.99 -2.41
N LEU A 287 23.77 -27.73 -2.68
CA LEU A 287 23.01 -28.40 -3.72
C LEU A 287 23.07 -27.60 -5.03
N GLN A 288 23.85 -28.07 -6.01
CA GLN A 288 23.85 -27.49 -7.36
C GLN A 288 22.60 -27.94 -8.13
N VAL A 289 21.74 -26.98 -8.46
CA VAL A 289 20.59 -27.19 -9.36
C VAL A 289 20.98 -26.70 -10.76
N PRO A 290 20.78 -27.48 -11.84
CA PRO A 290 21.06 -27.03 -13.18
C PRO A 290 20.12 -25.90 -13.60
N VAL A 291 20.66 -24.85 -14.21
CA VAL A 291 19.88 -23.74 -14.78
C VAL A 291 19.28 -24.20 -16.11
N THR A 292 17.95 -24.30 -16.18
CA THR A 292 17.22 -24.45 -17.44
C THR A 292 17.03 -23.10 -18.14
N ASP A 293 17.11 -23.12 -19.47
CA ASP A 293 17.15 -21.95 -20.35
C ASP A 293 15.89 -21.05 -20.25
N PRO A 294 16.03 -19.73 -19.98
CA PRO A 294 14.91 -18.80 -19.86
C PRO A 294 14.33 -18.33 -21.22
N GLN A 295 13.99 -19.26 -22.12
CA GLN A 295 13.29 -18.97 -23.41
C GLN A 295 12.06 -19.87 -23.68
N ALA A 296 11.42 -20.40 -22.64
CA ALA A 296 10.02 -20.83 -22.64
C ALA A 296 9.40 -20.57 -21.25
N GLU A 297 8.13 -20.20 -21.09
CA GLU A 297 7.04 -20.09 -22.06
C GLU A 297 6.49 -18.66 -22.14
N LYS A 298 6.16 -18.21 -23.36
CA LYS A 298 5.55 -16.89 -23.59
C LYS A 298 4.12 -17.01 -24.11
N THR A 299 3.18 -17.51 -23.29
CA THR A 299 1.73 -17.26 -23.42
C THR A 299 0.94 -17.78 -22.22
N TRP A 300 0.35 -16.89 -21.43
CA TRP A 300 -1.00 -17.12 -20.90
C TRP A 300 -1.75 -15.80 -20.75
N PHE A 301 -2.92 -15.71 -21.40
CA PHE A 301 -3.77 -14.52 -21.38
C PHE A 301 -4.82 -14.61 -20.27
N TRP A 302 -5.22 -13.45 -19.75
CA TRP A 302 -6.44 -13.30 -18.95
C TRP A 302 -7.67 -13.43 -19.86
N PRO A 303 -8.56 -14.43 -19.69
CA PRO A 303 -9.74 -14.56 -20.55
C PRO A 303 -10.84 -13.59 -20.12
N MET A 304 -10.88 -12.41 -20.74
CA MET A 304 -12.04 -11.51 -20.72
C MET A 304 -13.24 -12.15 -21.46
N SER A 305 -13.95 -13.07 -20.80
CA SER A 305 -15.11 -13.75 -21.41
C SER A 305 -16.27 -14.10 -20.46
N ALA A 306 -16.24 -13.64 -19.21
CA ALA A 306 -17.33 -13.84 -18.25
C ALA A 306 -18.41 -12.73 -18.26
N VAL A 307 -18.10 -11.52 -18.75
CA VAL A 307 -18.99 -10.33 -18.62
C VAL A 307 -19.88 -10.11 -19.86
N MET A 308 -19.45 -10.53 -21.04
CA MET A 308 -20.19 -10.29 -22.30
C MET A 308 -21.29 -11.31 -22.63
N ALA A 309 -21.41 -12.39 -21.85
CA ALA A 309 -22.36 -13.48 -22.12
C ALA A 309 -23.82 -13.18 -21.73
N VAL A 310 -24.08 -12.18 -20.86
CA VAL A 310 -25.41 -11.90 -20.32
C VAL A 310 -26.21 -10.87 -21.14
N VAL A 311 -25.53 -10.00 -21.90
CA VAL A 311 -26.19 -8.99 -22.75
C VAL A 311 -26.64 -9.57 -24.11
N ALA A 312 -25.97 -10.61 -24.61
CA ALA A 312 -26.19 -11.17 -25.94
C ALA A 312 -27.48 -12.03 -26.09
N VAL A 313 -28.16 -12.38 -25.01
CA VAL A 313 -29.38 -13.24 -25.02
C VAL A 313 -30.66 -12.43 -24.73
N GLY A 314 -30.56 -11.20 -24.22
CA GLY A 314 -31.71 -10.38 -23.84
C GLY A 314 -32.36 -9.56 -24.96
N VAL A 315 -31.74 -9.45 -26.14
CA VAL A 315 -32.15 -8.50 -27.20
C VAL A 315 -32.77 -9.18 -28.43
N ILE A 316 -32.64 -10.51 -28.58
CA ILE A 316 -33.22 -11.27 -29.70
C ILE A 316 -34.45 -12.04 -29.24
N LEU A 317 -35.54 -11.33 -28.89
CA LEU A 317 -36.90 -11.92 -28.85
C LEU A 317 -38.08 -10.94 -28.79
N THR A 318 -37.88 -9.62 -28.61
CA THR A 318 -39.00 -8.66 -28.52
C THR A 318 -38.86 -7.40 -29.39
N GLY A 319 -39.49 -7.41 -30.58
CA GLY A 319 -40.24 -6.25 -31.05
C GLY A 319 -39.60 -5.23 -32.00
N LEU A 320 -39.34 -5.63 -33.26
CA LEU A 320 -39.62 -4.80 -34.44
C LEU A 320 -40.48 -5.65 -35.41
N PRO A 321 -41.26 -5.07 -36.37
CA PRO A 321 -41.32 -3.66 -36.78
C PRO A 321 -42.74 -3.05 -36.83
N LEU A 322 -42.86 -1.72 -36.98
CA LEU A 322 -43.96 -1.11 -37.76
C LEU A 322 -43.68 0.32 -38.25
N VAL A 323 -44.31 0.67 -39.38
CA VAL A 323 -44.52 2.01 -40.00
C VAL A 323 -43.31 2.82 -40.48
N THR A 324 -43.08 2.77 -41.79
CA THR A 324 -42.43 3.83 -42.59
C THR A 324 -43.48 4.77 -43.21
N ALA A 325 -43.62 5.99 -42.67
CA ALA A 325 -44.24 7.17 -43.29
C ALA A 325 -43.87 8.40 -42.43
N VAL A 326 -43.64 9.63 -42.90
CA VAL A 326 -44.10 10.33 -44.11
C VAL A 326 -42.92 11.05 -44.81
N VAL A 327 -43.06 11.36 -46.11
CA VAL A 327 -42.10 12.14 -46.93
C VAL A 327 -42.84 13.30 -47.63
N VAL A 328 -42.12 14.36 -48.03
CA VAL A 328 -42.61 15.56 -48.80
C VAL A 328 -43.36 16.56 -47.89
N THR A 329 -43.20 17.91 -47.97
CA THR A 329 -42.67 18.87 -48.97
C THR A 329 -41.34 19.55 -48.53
N ARG A 330 -40.37 20.00 -49.35
CA ARG A 330 -40.13 20.24 -50.81
C ARG A 330 -40.37 21.69 -51.32
N ARG A 331 -39.40 22.19 -52.13
CA ARG A 331 -39.20 23.58 -52.70
C ARG A 331 -38.45 24.52 -51.72
N GLN A 332 -37.70 25.57 -52.08
CA GLN A 332 -36.78 25.96 -53.20
C GLN A 332 -36.04 27.27 -52.74
N ARG A 333 -35.03 27.93 -53.36
CA ARG A 333 -34.30 27.88 -54.66
C ARG A 333 -32.88 28.53 -54.47
N VAL A 334 -32.11 28.76 -55.55
CA VAL A 334 -30.85 29.58 -55.59
C VAL A 334 -30.90 30.49 -56.84
N PRO A 335 -30.32 31.71 -56.84
CA PRO A 335 -29.14 31.97 -57.71
C PRO A 335 -28.12 33.00 -57.14
N ARG A 336 -26.97 33.16 -57.83
CA ARG A 336 -25.90 34.16 -57.59
C ARG A 336 -26.10 35.45 -58.40
N GLN A 337 -25.50 36.57 -57.96
CA GLN A 337 -24.94 37.61 -58.85
C GLN A 337 -23.73 38.33 -58.19
N ALA A 338 -23.11 39.33 -58.84
CA ALA A 338 -21.67 39.62 -58.64
C ALA A 338 -21.18 41.07 -58.91
N ARG A 339 -19.92 41.32 -58.51
CA ARG A 339 -18.96 42.36 -58.96
C ARG A 339 -19.25 43.85 -58.72
N SER A 340 -18.41 44.45 -57.86
CA SER A 340 -17.51 45.59 -58.16
C SER A 340 -16.63 45.86 -56.90
N ALA A 341 -15.43 46.43 -56.87
CA ALA A 341 -14.34 46.78 -57.79
C ALA A 341 -13.77 48.13 -57.32
N HIS A 342 -12.49 48.20 -56.91
CA HIS A 342 -11.64 49.40 -56.99
C HIS A 342 -10.16 49.02 -56.84
N ALA A 343 -9.24 49.91 -57.25
CA ALA A 343 -7.81 49.64 -57.33
C ALA A 343 -6.96 50.89 -57.04
N THR A 344 -5.73 50.70 -56.55
CA THR A 344 -4.55 51.61 -56.59
C THR A 344 -3.44 51.06 -55.66
N ARG A 345 -2.15 51.42 -55.73
CA ARG A 345 -1.22 51.82 -56.82
C ARG A 345 0.20 51.91 -56.22
N ARG A 346 1.25 51.73 -57.05
CA ARG A 346 2.71 51.79 -56.74
C ARG A 346 3.28 50.52 -56.09
N GLY A 347 4.53 50.12 -56.36
CA GLY A 347 5.45 50.60 -57.41
C GLY A 347 6.94 50.43 -57.09
N ARG A 348 7.75 50.18 -58.14
CA ARG A 348 9.19 49.82 -58.16
C ARG A 348 9.48 48.40 -57.63
N GLU A 349 10.29 47.55 -58.26
CA GLU A 349 11.63 47.70 -58.88
C GLU A 349 12.76 47.84 -57.82
N ARG A 350 13.90 47.14 -57.89
CA ARG A 350 14.46 46.27 -58.96
C ARG A 350 15.59 45.36 -58.43
N ARG A 351 15.82 44.23 -59.12
CA ARG A 351 17.13 43.55 -59.35
C ARG A 351 17.81 42.85 -58.15
N GLU A 352 18.66 41.83 -58.34
CA GLU A 352 19.09 41.10 -59.57
C GLU A 352 19.28 39.58 -59.30
N ALA A 353 19.82 38.85 -60.30
CA ALA A 353 20.09 37.41 -60.44
C ALA A 353 20.81 36.68 -59.26
N GLY A 354 20.86 35.33 -59.19
CA GLY A 354 20.47 34.33 -60.20
C GLY A 354 20.61 32.86 -59.77
N VAL A 355 20.30 31.96 -60.71
CA VAL A 355 20.09 30.49 -60.64
C VAL A 355 20.82 29.88 -61.89
N PRO A 356 21.29 28.61 -62.00
CA PRO A 356 20.95 27.36 -61.27
C PRO A 356 22.14 26.40 -60.88
N ALA A 357 21.79 25.20 -60.34
CA ALA A 357 22.27 23.81 -60.63
C ALA A 357 23.73 23.48 -61.05
N ALA A 358 24.27 22.25 -60.88
CA ALA A 358 23.95 21.07 -60.04
C ALA A 358 25.07 19.99 -60.24
N ALA A 359 24.99 18.86 -59.51
CA ALA A 359 25.90 17.70 -59.54
C ALA A 359 27.34 17.96 -59.02
N GLY A 360 28.10 16.97 -58.53
CA GLY A 360 27.76 15.56 -58.25
C GLY A 360 28.91 14.60 -58.59
N SER A 361 29.61 14.07 -57.59
CA SER A 361 30.67 13.06 -57.76
C SER A 361 30.86 12.21 -56.48
N VAL A 362 31.70 11.18 -56.55
CA VAL A 362 31.60 9.99 -55.68
C VAL A 362 32.84 9.73 -54.82
N GLY A 363 32.61 9.54 -53.51
CA GLY A 363 33.22 8.49 -52.70
C GLY A 363 34.67 8.65 -52.17
N ARG A 364 34.83 8.48 -50.86
CA ARG A 364 36.03 7.84 -50.26
C ARG A 364 35.72 7.21 -48.91
N VAL A 365 36.48 6.17 -48.54
CA VAL A 365 36.26 5.31 -47.36
C VAL A 365 37.38 5.52 -46.33
N ARG A 366 37.02 5.68 -45.05
CA ARG A 366 37.77 5.38 -43.80
C ARG A 366 37.05 6.03 -42.60
N ALA A 367 37.08 5.53 -41.37
CA ALA A 367 37.55 4.25 -40.84
C ALA A 367 36.79 3.92 -39.53
N VAL A 368 36.79 2.65 -39.10
CA VAL A 368 36.25 2.24 -37.80
C VAL A 368 37.38 2.24 -36.75
N PRO A 369 37.26 2.95 -35.60
CA PRO A 369 38.10 2.73 -34.43
C PRO A 369 37.63 1.50 -33.64
N ALA A 370 38.56 0.77 -33.03
CA ALA A 370 38.29 -0.51 -32.37
C ALA A 370 37.59 -0.38 -31.00
N ALA A 371 37.09 -1.51 -30.49
CA ALA A 371 36.37 -1.59 -29.22
C ALA A 371 37.24 -1.18 -28.00
N GLY A 372 36.76 -0.20 -27.24
CA GLY A 372 37.18 0.01 -25.85
C GLY A 372 36.35 -0.88 -24.93
N MET A 373 36.99 -1.74 -24.14
CA MET A 373 36.29 -2.58 -23.16
C MET A 373 35.65 -1.70 -22.08
N GLN A 374 34.33 -1.78 -21.92
CA GLN A 374 33.70 -1.24 -20.71
C GLN A 374 33.99 -2.19 -19.55
N HIS A 375 34.61 -1.68 -18.48
CA HIS A 375 34.71 -2.42 -17.22
C HIS A 375 33.31 -2.54 -16.61
N GLU A 376 32.64 -3.68 -16.83
CA GLU A 376 31.39 -3.99 -16.13
C GLU A 376 31.67 -4.02 -14.63
N LYS A 377 31.04 -3.13 -13.86
CA LYS A 377 31.14 -3.13 -12.40
C LYS A 377 30.66 -4.50 -11.90
N PRO A 378 31.41 -5.20 -11.03
CA PRO A 378 30.99 -6.50 -10.54
C PRO A 378 29.64 -6.37 -9.84
N ARG A 379 28.61 -7.01 -10.41
CA ARG A 379 27.29 -7.07 -9.80
C ARG A 379 27.44 -7.79 -8.46
N ARG A 380 27.28 -7.05 -7.35
CA ARG A 380 27.21 -7.66 -6.03
C ARG A 380 25.99 -8.58 -6.02
N SER A 381 26.22 -9.89 -6.07
CA SER A 381 25.21 -10.90 -5.89
C SER A 381 24.64 -10.75 -4.47
N ALA A 382 23.43 -10.21 -4.37
CA ALA A 382 22.72 -10.15 -3.10
C ALA A 382 22.48 -11.58 -2.62
N VAL A 383 23.10 -11.96 -1.50
CA VAL A 383 22.84 -13.25 -0.85
C VAL A 383 21.46 -13.15 -0.21
N ILE A 384 20.43 -13.55 -0.97
CA ILE A 384 19.08 -13.70 -0.45
C ILE A 384 19.12 -14.83 0.58
N ALA A 385 18.99 -14.48 1.86
CA ALA A 385 18.87 -15.46 2.92
C ALA A 385 17.61 -16.31 2.67
N PHE A 386 17.81 -17.62 2.51
CA PHE A 386 16.72 -18.56 2.28
C PHE A 386 15.91 -18.74 3.58
N ASP A 387 14.70 -18.20 3.63
CA ASP A 387 13.73 -18.49 4.69
C ASP A 387 12.98 -19.82 4.37
N PRO A 388 13.21 -20.90 5.14
CA PRO A 388 12.54 -22.17 4.92
C PRO A 388 11.02 -22.08 5.18
N ALA A 389 10.58 -21.23 6.11
CA ALA A 389 9.17 -21.07 6.45
C ALA A 389 8.40 -20.38 5.32
N ALA A 390 8.94 -19.28 4.76
CA ALA A 390 8.37 -18.65 3.56
C ALA A 390 8.32 -19.63 2.37
N ALA A 391 9.40 -20.41 2.14
CA ALA A 391 9.43 -21.42 1.08
C ALA A 391 8.42 -22.56 1.28
N VAL A 392 8.06 -22.90 2.54
CA VAL A 392 7.01 -23.88 2.87
C VAL A 392 5.62 -23.26 2.73
N ALA A 393 5.42 -22.04 3.21
CA ALA A 393 4.16 -21.31 3.08
C ALA A 393 3.78 -21.10 1.60
N GLN A 394 4.74 -20.81 0.72
CA GLN A 394 4.47 -20.69 -0.72
C GLN A 394 3.98 -22.00 -1.35
N ARG A 395 4.46 -23.17 -0.85
CA ARG A 395 3.91 -24.47 -1.28
C ARG A 395 2.49 -24.67 -0.77
N ALA A 396 2.21 -24.27 0.47
CA ALA A 396 0.88 -24.33 1.06
C ALA A 396 -0.14 -23.46 0.30
N VAL A 397 0.24 -22.24 -0.11
CA VAL A 397 -0.59 -21.39 -0.99
C VAL A 397 -0.84 -22.05 -2.35
N ARG A 398 0.21 -22.58 -3.00
CA ARG A 398 0.05 -23.30 -4.27
C ARG A 398 -0.86 -24.54 -4.14
N ALA A 399 -0.86 -25.23 -3.01
CA ALA A 399 -1.79 -26.31 -2.70
C ALA A 399 -3.23 -25.78 -2.50
N GLY A 400 -3.42 -24.75 -1.67
CA GLY A 400 -4.74 -24.16 -1.39
C GLY A 400 -5.43 -23.52 -2.60
N ARG A 401 -4.65 -23.03 -3.58
CA ARG A 401 -5.15 -22.56 -4.90
C ARG A 401 -5.63 -23.69 -5.79
N ARG A 402 -5.02 -24.88 -5.74
CA ARG A 402 -5.49 -26.08 -6.47
C ARG A 402 -6.64 -26.81 -5.78
N GLY A 403 -6.98 -26.44 -4.54
CA GLY A 403 -7.98 -27.14 -3.73
C GLY A 403 -7.43 -28.29 -2.88
N ASP A 404 -6.10 -28.46 -2.80
CA ASP A 404 -5.42 -29.43 -1.91
C ASP A 404 -5.46 -28.96 -0.44
N VAL A 405 -6.66 -28.74 0.12
CA VAL A 405 -6.89 -28.10 1.43
C VAL A 405 -6.15 -28.81 2.56
N THR A 406 -6.12 -30.15 2.57
CA THR A 406 -5.41 -30.95 3.58
C THR A 406 -3.89 -30.77 3.51
N VAL A 407 -3.33 -30.67 2.30
CA VAL A 407 -1.88 -30.44 2.09
C VAL A 407 -1.52 -29.01 2.47
N ALA A 408 -2.37 -28.04 2.12
CA ALA A 408 -2.22 -26.65 2.53
C ALA A 408 -2.23 -26.51 4.06
N GLU A 409 -3.21 -27.11 4.76
CA GLU A 409 -3.29 -27.07 6.23
C GLU A 409 -2.03 -27.66 6.88
N ALA A 410 -1.54 -28.80 6.39
CA ALA A 410 -0.32 -29.44 6.89
C ALA A 410 0.95 -28.59 6.64
N GLN A 411 1.10 -28.01 5.45
CA GLN A 411 2.26 -27.18 5.11
C GLN A 411 2.22 -25.82 5.81
N PHE A 412 1.05 -25.21 6.02
CA PHE A 412 0.92 -24.00 6.83
C PHE A 412 1.29 -24.23 8.30
N VAL A 413 0.94 -25.38 8.89
CA VAL A 413 1.40 -25.76 10.24
C VAL A 413 2.93 -25.87 10.28
N GLU A 414 3.54 -26.44 9.25
CA GLU A 414 4.99 -26.63 9.20
C GLU A 414 5.76 -25.32 9.02
N ALA A 415 5.27 -24.41 8.18
CA ALA A 415 5.81 -23.05 8.08
C ALA A 415 5.78 -22.31 9.44
N LEU A 416 4.67 -22.44 10.18
CA LEU A 416 4.50 -21.85 11.51
C LEU A 416 5.35 -22.53 12.61
N ARG A 417 5.88 -23.75 12.38
CA ARG A 417 6.85 -24.39 13.28
C ARG A 417 8.27 -23.96 12.98
N LEU A 418 8.62 -23.87 11.69
CA LEU A 418 9.94 -23.43 11.23
C LEU A 418 10.19 -21.95 11.58
N ASN A 419 9.15 -21.12 11.59
CA ASN A 419 9.19 -19.76 12.09
C ASN A 419 7.88 -19.44 12.85
N PRO A 420 7.87 -19.49 14.19
CA PRO A 420 6.69 -19.16 15.01
C PRO A 420 6.13 -17.75 14.78
N ALA A 421 6.95 -16.81 14.32
CA ALA A 421 6.56 -15.43 14.00
C ALA A 421 6.12 -15.26 12.54
N CYS A 422 6.10 -16.32 11.72
CA CYS A 422 5.67 -16.25 10.33
C CYS A 422 4.23 -15.73 10.21
N ASP A 423 4.01 -14.73 9.37
CA ASP A 423 2.67 -14.26 8.98
C ASP A 423 2.33 -14.88 7.62
N LEU A 424 1.49 -15.92 7.65
CA LEU A 424 1.04 -16.62 6.47
C LEU A 424 0.37 -15.70 5.45
N THR A 425 -0.24 -14.59 5.89
CA THR A 425 -0.99 -13.68 5.02
C THR A 425 -0.09 -12.84 4.12
N ARG A 426 1.21 -12.74 4.43
CA ARG A 426 2.26 -12.11 3.60
C ARG A 426 2.83 -13.04 2.53
N THR A 427 2.40 -14.30 2.48
CA THR A 427 2.85 -15.24 1.44
C THR A 427 2.34 -14.77 0.07
N PRO A 428 3.19 -14.62 -0.96
CA PRO A 428 2.74 -14.28 -2.31
C PRO A 428 1.57 -15.14 -2.79
N GLU A 429 0.57 -14.47 -3.38
CA GLU A 429 -0.70 -15.05 -3.86
C GLU A 429 -1.65 -15.62 -2.78
N PHE A 430 -1.38 -15.46 -1.47
CA PHE A 430 -2.19 -16.05 -0.38
C PHE A 430 -3.70 -15.78 -0.51
N TRP A 431 -4.09 -14.52 -0.75
CA TRP A 431 -5.49 -14.11 -0.88
C TRP A 431 -6.19 -14.60 -2.16
N THR A 432 -5.45 -15.21 -3.10
CA THR A 432 -6.02 -15.87 -4.29
C THR A 432 -6.42 -17.33 -4.04
N MET A 433 -6.21 -17.87 -2.83
CA MET A 433 -6.73 -19.17 -2.44
C MET A 433 -8.26 -19.19 -2.37
N SER A 434 -8.84 -20.38 -2.56
CA SER A 434 -10.26 -20.60 -2.25
C SER A 434 -10.56 -20.32 -0.77
N PRO A 435 -11.82 -19.99 -0.41
CA PRO A 435 -12.24 -19.86 0.99
C PRO A 435 -11.87 -21.07 1.88
N ALA A 436 -11.83 -22.28 1.30
CA ALA A 436 -11.40 -23.49 2.01
C ALA A 436 -9.89 -23.49 2.30
N GLY A 437 -9.05 -22.99 1.39
CA GLY A 437 -7.61 -22.78 1.61
C GLY A 437 -7.32 -21.72 2.69
N ILE A 438 -8.13 -20.66 2.74
CA ILE A 438 -8.06 -19.64 3.80
C ILE A 438 -8.48 -20.24 5.16
N VAL A 439 -9.52 -21.07 5.20
CA VAL A 439 -9.92 -21.82 6.41
C VAL A 439 -8.82 -22.81 6.85
N ALA A 440 -8.10 -23.45 5.92
CA ALA A 440 -6.93 -24.27 6.25
C ALA A 440 -5.80 -23.46 6.92
N ALA A 441 -5.47 -22.27 6.40
CA ALA A 441 -4.50 -21.38 7.05
C ALA A 441 -4.95 -20.95 8.47
N ALA A 442 -6.24 -20.67 8.67
CA ALA A 442 -6.78 -20.36 9.99
C ALA A 442 -6.73 -21.55 10.96
N ARG A 443 -6.99 -22.78 10.48
CA ARG A 443 -6.80 -24.00 11.27
C ARG A 443 -5.33 -24.25 11.61
N ALA A 444 -4.41 -23.94 10.70
CA ALA A 444 -2.98 -24.03 10.95
C ALA A 444 -2.53 -23.09 12.09
N TYR A 445 -2.96 -21.83 12.06
CA TYR A 445 -2.77 -20.89 13.18
C TYR A 445 -3.36 -21.46 14.49
N ARG A 446 -4.59 -22.01 14.46
CA ARG A 446 -5.21 -22.63 15.65
C ARG A 446 -4.42 -23.83 16.18
N ARG A 447 -3.85 -24.67 15.31
CA ARG A 447 -3.05 -25.85 15.68
C ARG A 447 -1.73 -25.50 16.37
N VAL A 448 -1.19 -24.29 16.15
CA VAL A 448 0.02 -23.79 16.84
C VAL A 448 -0.30 -22.82 17.99
N GLY A 449 -1.54 -22.80 18.48
CA GLY A 449 -1.98 -21.95 19.59
C GLY A 449 -2.22 -20.47 19.23
N ARG A 450 -1.98 -20.05 17.99
CA ARG A 450 -2.18 -18.67 17.51
C ARG A 450 -3.66 -18.37 17.21
N VAL A 451 -4.52 -18.53 18.22
CA VAL A 451 -5.99 -18.40 18.11
C VAL A 451 -6.41 -16.96 17.74
N ARG A 452 -5.71 -15.93 18.22
CA ARG A 452 -5.92 -14.52 17.81
C ARG A 452 -5.75 -14.35 16.30
N ASP A 453 -4.74 -14.97 15.71
CA ASP A 453 -4.46 -14.86 14.27
C ASP A 453 -5.43 -15.70 13.43
N ALA A 454 -5.83 -16.88 13.93
CA ALA A 454 -6.89 -17.67 13.33
C ALA A 454 -8.23 -16.88 13.25
N ARG A 455 -8.61 -16.18 14.33
CA ARG A 455 -9.78 -15.28 14.33
C ARG A 455 -9.58 -14.10 13.38
N THR A 456 -8.47 -13.37 13.49
CA THR A 456 -8.18 -12.19 12.67
C THR A 456 -8.23 -12.52 11.18
N LEU A 457 -7.64 -13.65 10.77
CA LEU A 457 -7.71 -14.15 9.39
C LEU A 457 -9.15 -14.43 8.94
N LEU A 458 -9.95 -15.13 9.74
CA LEU A 458 -11.33 -15.48 9.38
C LEU A 458 -12.27 -14.26 9.35
N THR A 459 -12.11 -13.30 10.27
CA THR A 459 -12.83 -12.02 10.25
C THR A 459 -12.53 -11.22 8.97
N VAL A 460 -11.23 -11.11 8.60
CA VAL A 460 -10.81 -10.44 7.36
C VAL A 460 -11.36 -11.18 6.14
N ALA A 461 -11.28 -12.52 6.13
CA ALA A 461 -11.80 -13.35 5.05
C ALA A 461 -13.32 -13.20 4.87
N GLN A 462 -14.09 -13.08 5.96
CA GLN A 462 -15.53 -12.83 5.89
C GLN A 462 -15.88 -11.45 5.33
N ILE A 463 -14.98 -10.46 5.46
CA ILE A 463 -15.15 -9.11 4.90
C ILE A 463 -14.73 -9.07 3.41
N SER A 464 -13.68 -9.80 3.02
CA SER A 464 -13.20 -9.85 1.63
C SER A 464 -14.03 -10.79 0.73
N PHE A 465 -14.39 -11.99 1.20
CA PHE A 465 -15.18 -12.97 0.44
C PHE A 465 -16.69 -12.91 0.71
N GLY A 466 -17.12 -12.03 1.62
CA GLY A 466 -18.50 -11.97 2.08
C GLY A 466 -18.90 -13.16 2.97
N ALA A 467 -20.21 -13.38 3.09
CA ALA A 467 -20.80 -14.24 4.13
C ALA A 467 -20.71 -15.76 3.89
N VAL A 468 -19.60 -16.26 3.32
CA VAL A 468 -19.37 -17.67 2.96
C VAL A 468 -19.58 -18.61 4.17
N PRO A 469 -20.40 -19.68 4.06
CA PRO A 469 -20.71 -20.58 5.17
C PRO A 469 -19.46 -21.15 5.88
N ALA A 470 -18.51 -21.71 5.11
CA ALA A 470 -17.31 -22.32 5.68
C ALA A 470 -16.42 -21.36 6.49
N ILE A 471 -16.36 -20.07 6.11
CA ILE A 471 -15.64 -19.04 6.88
C ILE A 471 -16.42 -18.71 8.16
N ARG A 472 -17.74 -18.55 8.05
CA ARG A 472 -18.64 -18.24 9.16
C ARG A 472 -18.64 -19.34 10.23
N GLU A 473 -18.71 -20.60 9.81
CA GLU A 473 -18.61 -21.80 10.66
C GLU A 473 -17.24 -21.89 11.33
N ALA A 474 -16.16 -21.68 10.57
CA ALA A 474 -14.81 -21.67 11.13
C ALA A 474 -14.65 -20.56 12.20
N LEU A 475 -15.16 -19.36 11.95
CA LEU A 475 -15.10 -18.23 12.90
C LEU A 475 -15.96 -18.48 14.15
N ALA A 476 -17.13 -19.10 13.98
CA ALA A 476 -17.99 -19.52 15.08
C ALA A 476 -17.41 -20.68 15.91
N SER A 477 -16.48 -21.47 15.34
CA SER A 477 -15.77 -22.56 16.04
C SER A 477 -14.59 -22.10 16.91
N LEU A 478 -14.36 -20.78 17.03
CA LEU A 478 -13.33 -20.20 17.88
C LEU A 478 -13.96 -19.62 19.17
N PRO A 479 -13.33 -19.80 20.36
CA PRO A 479 -13.83 -19.29 21.64
C PRO A 479 -14.25 -17.82 21.55
N ARG A 480 -15.41 -17.43 22.09
CA ARG A 480 -15.97 -16.07 21.89
C ARG A 480 -15.21 -15.01 22.68
N THR A 481 -14.77 -15.35 23.89
CA THR A 481 -13.87 -14.55 24.73
C THR A 481 -12.49 -15.19 24.77
N TRP A 482 -11.50 -14.48 25.33
CA TRP A 482 -10.11 -14.95 25.39
C TRP A 482 -9.88 -16.05 26.43
N ASP A 483 -10.78 -16.18 27.41
CA ASP A 483 -10.69 -17.11 28.54
C ASP A 483 -11.52 -18.40 28.37
N GLU A 484 -12.29 -18.53 27.28
CA GLU A 484 -13.06 -19.74 27.00
C GLU A 484 -12.14 -20.89 26.51
N PRO A 485 -12.13 -22.08 27.17
CA PRO A 485 -11.33 -23.21 26.72
C PRO A 485 -11.84 -23.77 25.38
N PRO A 486 -10.97 -24.37 24.55
CA PRO A 486 -11.34 -24.80 23.21
C PRO A 486 -12.40 -25.91 23.23
N VAL A 487 -13.50 -25.70 22.49
CA VAL A 487 -14.62 -26.65 22.39
C VAL A 487 -14.17 -27.95 21.73
N ALA A 488 -14.03 -29.00 22.55
CA ALA A 488 -13.64 -30.33 22.09
C ALA A 488 -14.84 -31.05 21.46
N VAL A 489 -14.93 -31.02 20.12
CA VAL A 489 -15.95 -31.76 19.36
C VAL A 489 -15.58 -33.26 19.35
N PHE A 490 -15.96 -33.98 20.40
CA PHE A 490 -15.85 -35.43 20.46
C PHE A 490 -16.91 -36.10 19.59
N THR A 491 -16.50 -36.57 18.40
CA THR A 491 -17.29 -37.51 17.59
C THR A 491 -17.38 -38.86 18.33
N THR A 492 -18.47 -39.07 19.05
CA THR A 492 -18.69 -40.28 19.87
C THR A 492 -19.15 -41.46 19.02
N THR A 493 -18.19 -42.10 18.35
CA THR A 493 -18.41 -43.40 17.69
C THR A 493 -18.81 -44.46 18.71
N ARG A 494 -20.10 -44.74 18.85
CA ARG A 494 -20.61 -45.83 19.70
C ARG A 494 -20.19 -47.17 19.11
N LEU A 495 -19.28 -47.87 19.78
CA LEU A 495 -19.18 -49.33 19.65
C LEU A 495 -20.36 -49.98 20.41
N PRO A 496 -21.03 -51.00 19.85
CA PRO A 496 -21.99 -51.80 20.59
C PRO A 496 -21.27 -52.62 21.68
N ARG A 497 -21.99 -52.96 22.75
CA ARG A 497 -21.55 -53.95 23.75
C ARG A 497 -22.46 -55.16 23.69
N SER A 498 -21.83 -56.35 23.73
CA SER A 498 -22.43 -57.68 23.87
C SER A 498 -23.65 -57.96 23.00
#